data_AF-A0DY37-F1
#
_entry.id   AF-A0DY37-F1
#
_cell.length_a   1.000
_cell.length_b   1.000
_cell.length_c   1.000
_cell.angle_alpha   90.00
_cell.angle_beta   90.00
_cell.angle_gamma   90.00
#
_symmetry.space_group_name_H-M   'P 1'
#
loop_
_entity.id
_entity.type
_entity.pdbx_description
1 polymer ?
#
loop_
_entity_poly.entity_id
_entity_poly.type
_entity_poly.pdbx_seq_one_letter_code
_entity_poly.pdbx_strand_id
1 'polypeptide(L)'
;MIQSSLAIILYLNCMIRVFGIQETISTSFTESTFSDADGWVVIGAEPQITQCQGKTLFGGYNAFGFQTSVTKTIALPPHYQLTMVLEFCNIDTLEFESFHVYFDQNLQPDLLLVKNQNHLMCGEETVGDKCTILNYTQVHSSPTVVIVLTTSGGKPVSQQSWGIRDVYIYVEKCPDGCLLCKATDYLTIQCLVWSVLYRSWTQLNINQISSDGWNVNLGIAEATQCGSTALFGGYLKTGAGTVISQSFINIPQHDKLKIQFLWMKTDFWQSNQAQMLVDDDLVWQKAFSKGDGYDWLICGNQFKTQFYRVE
;
A
#
# COMPACT_ATOMS: atom_id res chain seq x y z
N MET A 1 -39.08 43.32 -20.17
CA MET A 1 -38.81 42.70 -18.85
C MET A 1 -39.10 41.22 -18.99
N ILE A 2 -38.31 40.32 -18.39
CA ILE A 2 -38.18 38.87 -18.71
C ILE A 2 -37.17 38.60 -19.85
N GLN A 3 -35.88 38.86 -19.62
CA GLN A 3 -34.83 38.21 -20.42
C GLN A 3 -33.47 38.11 -19.70
N SER A 4 -33.29 38.82 -18.58
CA SER A 4 -32.04 38.82 -17.83
C SER A 4 -31.98 37.76 -16.71
N SER A 5 -33.12 37.21 -16.29
CA SER A 5 -33.21 36.28 -15.15
C SER A 5 -32.92 34.82 -15.51
N LEU A 6 -33.11 34.42 -16.77
CA LEU A 6 -32.84 33.04 -17.23
C LEU A 6 -31.35 32.78 -17.51
N ALA A 7 -30.58 33.80 -17.89
CA ALA A 7 -29.14 33.66 -18.12
C ALA A 7 -28.35 33.42 -16.81
N ILE A 8 -28.83 33.96 -15.69
CA ILE A 8 -28.18 33.78 -14.38
C ILE A 8 -28.42 32.36 -13.84
N ILE A 9 -29.59 31.75 -14.11
CA ILE A 9 -29.89 30.36 -13.70
C ILE A 9 -29.16 29.33 -14.59
N LEU A 10 -28.87 29.66 -15.85
CA LEU A 10 -28.00 28.85 -16.71
C LEU A 10 -26.51 28.95 -16.34
N TYR A 11 -26.05 30.09 -15.82
CA TYR A 11 -24.67 30.23 -15.32
C TYR A 11 -24.46 29.64 -13.91
N LEU A 12 -25.50 29.57 -13.07
CA LEU A 12 -25.40 28.91 -11.75
C LEU A 12 -25.42 27.36 -11.81
N ASN A 13 -25.67 26.76 -12.98
CA ASN A 13 -25.70 25.30 -13.16
C ASN A 13 -24.36 24.68 -13.59
N CYS A 14 -23.26 25.42 -13.61
CA CYS A 14 -21.98 24.90 -14.12
C CYS A 14 -20.81 25.00 -13.13
N MET A 15 -21.06 24.74 -11.84
CA MET A 15 -20.01 24.41 -10.86
C MET A 15 -20.54 23.36 -9.86
N ILE A 16 -21.30 22.36 -10.33
CA ILE A 16 -21.39 21.11 -9.56
C ILE A 16 -20.02 20.45 -9.73
N ARG A 17 -19.13 20.66 -8.76
CA ARG A 17 -18.00 19.77 -8.57
C ARG A 17 -18.61 18.42 -8.25
N VAL A 18 -18.73 17.56 -9.25
CA VAL A 18 -18.92 16.13 -9.01
C VAL A 18 -17.61 15.70 -8.35
N PHE A 19 -17.58 15.71 -7.02
CA PHE A 19 -16.54 15.03 -6.28
C PHE A 19 -16.58 13.56 -6.71
N GLY A 20 -15.42 12.93 -6.85
CA GLY A 20 -15.32 11.51 -7.14
C GLY A 20 -16.29 10.72 -6.25
N ILE A 21 -16.86 9.66 -6.80
CA ILE A 21 -17.70 8.78 -5.99
C ILE A 21 -16.74 8.02 -5.06
N GLN A 22 -16.80 8.35 -3.77
CA GLN A 22 -16.10 7.60 -2.75
C GLN A 22 -16.67 6.19 -2.66
N GLU A 23 -15.79 5.18 -2.73
CA GLU A 23 -16.16 3.77 -2.63
C GLU A 23 -15.33 3.10 -1.54
N THR A 24 -16.00 2.35 -0.66
CA THR A 24 -15.34 1.49 0.33
C THR A 24 -14.83 0.24 -0.36
N ILE A 25 -13.51 0.04 -0.35
CA ILE A 25 -12.85 -1.09 -0.99
C ILE A 25 -12.62 -2.26 -0.03
N SER A 26 -12.30 -1.96 1.23
CA SER A 26 -12.02 -2.99 2.22
C SER A 26 -12.40 -2.48 3.61
N THR A 27 -12.92 -3.38 4.44
CA THR A 27 -13.16 -3.15 5.86
C THR A 27 -12.62 -4.34 6.64
N SER A 28 -11.88 -4.10 7.72
CA SER A 28 -11.30 -5.14 8.58
C SER A 28 -11.51 -4.80 10.04
N PHE A 29 -11.77 -5.83 10.87
CA PHE A 29 -11.79 -5.73 12.33
C PHE A 29 -12.82 -4.72 12.89
N THR A 30 -13.97 -4.59 12.23
CA THR A 30 -15.04 -3.63 12.58
C THR A 30 -16.06 -4.19 13.57
N GLU A 31 -16.10 -5.52 13.71
CA GLU A 31 -17.00 -6.19 14.66
C GLU A 31 -16.53 -6.02 16.11
N SER A 32 -17.44 -6.24 17.06
CA SER A 32 -17.09 -6.22 18.49
C SER A 32 -16.06 -7.30 18.85
N THR A 33 -16.08 -8.41 18.11
CA THR A 33 -15.18 -9.56 18.20
C THR A 33 -14.97 -10.13 16.81
N PHE A 34 -13.77 -10.63 16.52
CA PHE A 34 -13.43 -11.29 15.25
C PHE A 34 -12.44 -12.44 15.52
N SER A 35 -12.28 -13.36 14.56
CA SER A 35 -11.52 -14.61 14.77
C SER A 35 -10.45 -14.89 13.71
N ASP A 36 -10.33 -14.05 12.69
CA ASP A 36 -9.32 -14.21 11.65
C ASP A 36 -8.59 -12.88 11.37
N ALA A 37 -7.54 -12.97 10.57
CA ALA A 37 -6.70 -11.83 10.19
C ALA A 37 -7.27 -11.03 9.01
N ASP A 38 -8.45 -11.36 8.49
CA ASP A 38 -9.11 -10.72 7.34
C ASP A 38 -8.15 -10.46 6.15
N GLY A 39 -7.36 -11.48 5.79
CA GLY A 39 -6.39 -11.42 4.70
C GLY A 39 -5.17 -10.53 4.95
N TRP A 40 -5.01 -9.93 6.14
CA TRP A 40 -3.78 -9.29 6.55
C TRP A 40 -2.71 -10.34 6.85
N VAL A 41 -1.48 -10.07 6.41
CA VAL A 41 -0.32 -10.94 6.64
C VAL A 41 0.60 -10.29 7.66
N VAL A 42 0.93 -11.05 8.72
CA VAL A 42 1.83 -10.63 9.80
C VAL A 42 3.22 -11.21 9.54
N ILE A 43 4.24 -10.37 9.65
CA ILE A 43 5.65 -10.75 9.53
C ILE A 43 6.36 -10.37 10.82
N GLY A 44 7.21 -11.27 11.32
CA GLY A 44 7.96 -11.10 12.57
C GLY A 44 7.15 -11.39 13.85
N ALA A 45 5.91 -11.84 13.72
CA ALA A 45 5.07 -12.39 14.79
C ALA A 45 4.00 -13.31 14.17
N GLU A 46 3.28 -14.05 15.01
CA GLU A 46 2.07 -14.77 14.60
C GLU A 46 0.88 -13.79 14.53
N PRO A 47 -0.09 -13.98 13.60
CA PRO A 47 -1.35 -13.27 13.66
C PRO A 47 -2.07 -13.64 14.96
N GLN A 48 -2.38 -12.63 15.77
CA GLN A 48 -3.02 -12.81 17.08
C GLN A 48 -4.17 -11.81 17.23
N ILE A 49 -5.18 -12.22 17.99
CA ILE A 49 -6.34 -11.39 18.31
C ILE A 49 -6.41 -11.32 19.83
N THR A 50 -6.24 -10.12 20.38
CA THR A 50 -6.25 -9.90 21.83
C THR A 50 -7.56 -9.27 22.25
N GLN A 51 -8.16 -9.85 23.29
CA GLN A 51 -9.32 -9.27 23.97
C GLN A 51 -8.83 -8.34 25.08
N CYS A 52 -9.06 -7.05 24.90
CA CYS A 52 -8.77 -6.01 25.87
C CYS A 52 -10.06 -5.52 26.53
N GLN A 53 -9.95 -4.71 27.58
CA GLN A 53 -11.11 -4.15 28.26
C GLN A 53 -11.96 -3.32 27.29
N GLY A 54 -13.10 -3.88 26.87
CA GLY A 54 -14.08 -3.24 26.00
C GLY A 54 -13.75 -3.25 24.50
N LYS A 55 -12.64 -3.86 24.07
CA LYS A 55 -12.23 -3.90 22.66
C LYS A 55 -11.50 -5.20 22.31
N THR A 56 -11.83 -5.80 21.18
CA THR A 56 -10.96 -6.78 20.49
C THR A 56 -9.99 -6.04 19.56
N LEU A 57 -8.71 -6.46 19.56
CA LEU A 57 -7.66 -5.91 18.71
C LEU A 57 -7.05 -7.02 17.83
N PHE A 58 -6.73 -6.70 16.58
CA PHE A 58 -5.79 -7.49 15.81
C PHE A 58 -4.37 -7.07 16.21
N GLY A 59 -3.63 -7.98 16.82
CA GLY A 59 -2.43 -7.69 17.61
C GLY A 59 -2.76 -7.55 19.10
N GLY A 60 -2.21 -6.53 19.73
CA GLY A 60 -2.39 -6.23 21.15
C GLY A 60 -1.23 -6.69 22.03
N TYR A 61 -1.47 -6.72 23.35
CA TYR A 61 -0.45 -7.06 24.35
C TYR A 61 0.21 -8.42 24.06
N ASN A 62 1.54 -8.47 24.11
CA ASN A 62 2.36 -9.65 23.81
C ASN A 62 2.20 -10.21 22.38
N ALA A 63 1.55 -9.47 21.46
CA ALA A 63 1.35 -9.92 20.09
C ALA A 63 2.27 -9.19 19.10
N PHE A 64 2.07 -7.88 18.91
CA PHE A 64 2.83 -7.12 17.89
C PHE A 64 3.74 -6.08 18.55
N GLY A 65 4.99 -6.01 18.09
CA GLY A 65 6.01 -5.07 18.57
C GLY A 65 6.81 -4.43 17.43
N PHE A 66 8.00 -3.89 17.74
CA PHE A 66 8.84 -3.16 16.77
C PHE A 66 9.41 -4.03 15.62
N GLN A 67 9.46 -5.34 15.80
CA GLN A 67 9.88 -6.30 14.77
C GLN A 67 8.69 -6.90 14.02
N THR A 68 7.49 -6.34 14.21
CA THR A 68 6.28 -6.79 13.54
C THR A 68 5.91 -5.85 12.41
N SER A 69 5.60 -6.42 11.25
CA SER A 69 4.95 -5.72 10.14
C SER A 69 3.64 -6.41 9.81
N VAL A 70 2.58 -5.61 9.66
CA VAL A 70 1.27 -6.06 9.24
C VAL A 70 1.01 -5.51 7.84
N THR A 71 0.79 -6.39 6.88
CA THR A 71 0.71 -6.02 5.46
C THR A 71 -0.59 -6.47 4.82
N LYS A 72 -1.13 -5.68 3.89
CA LYS A 72 -2.26 -6.08 3.04
C LYS A 72 -2.09 -5.49 1.65
N THR A 73 -2.29 -6.32 0.64
CA THR A 73 -2.26 -5.93 -0.77
C THR A 73 -3.67 -6.01 -1.32
N ILE A 74 -4.13 -4.93 -1.92
CA ILE A 74 -5.52 -4.79 -2.36
C ILE A 74 -5.53 -4.41 -3.84
N ALA A 75 -6.38 -5.07 -4.62
CA ALA A 75 -6.69 -4.64 -5.97
C ALA A 75 -7.71 -3.49 -5.92
N LEU A 76 -7.44 -2.42 -6.66
CA LEU A 76 -8.23 -1.20 -6.64
C LEU A 76 -8.89 -0.98 -8.00
N PRO A 77 -10.15 -0.49 -8.05
CA PRO A 77 -10.74 -0.01 -9.29
C PRO A 77 -10.03 1.28 -9.77
N PRO A 78 -10.27 1.77 -10.99
CA PRO A 78 -9.76 3.07 -11.42
C PRO A 78 -10.13 4.19 -10.44
N HIS A 79 -9.12 4.90 -9.91
CA HIS A 79 -9.26 5.96 -8.91
C HIS A 79 -8.12 6.97 -9.00
N TYR A 80 -8.22 8.07 -8.26
CA TYR A 80 -7.16 9.09 -8.16
C TYR A 80 -6.71 9.42 -6.72
N GLN A 81 -7.41 8.88 -5.72
CA GLN A 81 -7.09 9.09 -4.32
C GLN A 81 -7.44 7.84 -3.51
N LEU A 82 -6.58 7.51 -2.55
CA LEU A 82 -6.75 6.46 -1.56
C LEU A 82 -6.87 7.10 -0.17
N THR A 83 -7.81 6.62 0.63
CA THR A 83 -7.95 7.01 2.04
C THR A 83 -8.03 5.76 2.91
N MET A 84 -7.28 5.74 4.01
CA MET A 84 -7.41 4.71 5.04
C MET A 84 -7.76 5.36 6.37
N VAL A 85 -8.74 4.79 7.06
CA VAL A 85 -9.07 5.10 8.44
C VAL A 85 -8.83 3.85 9.28
N LEU A 86 -8.19 3.98 10.44
CA LEU A 86 -8.08 2.88 11.40
C LEU A 86 -8.07 3.42 12.84
N GLU A 87 -8.42 2.57 13.79
CA GLU A 87 -8.05 2.78 15.19
C GLU A 87 -6.77 1.99 15.50
N PHE A 88 -5.72 2.71 15.90
CA PHE A 88 -4.46 2.15 16.34
C PHE A 88 -4.35 2.25 17.86
N CYS A 89 -3.98 1.17 18.52
CA CYS A 89 -3.80 1.10 19.96
C CYS A 89 -2.35 0.77 20.29
N ASN A 90 -1.66 1.69 20.98
CA ASN A 90 -0.38 1.39 21.61
C ASN A 90 -0.61 0.96 23.06
N ILE A 91 0.10 -0.09 23.47
CA ILE A 91 -0.06 -0.77 24.74
C ILE A 91 1.27 -0.76 25.47
N ASP A 92 1.23 -0.40 26.75
CA ASP A 92 2.41 -0.33 27.62
C ASP A 92 3.55 0.56 27.10
N THR A 93 3.28 1.63 26.34
CA THR A 93 4.35 2.45 25.76
C THR A 93 5.19 3.16 26.83
N LEU A 94 6.49 2.82 26.86
CA LEU A 94 7.44 3.31 27.85
C LEU A 94 8.40 4.39 27.33
N GLU A 95 8.70 4.37 26.03
CA GLU A 95 9.63 5.30 25.37
C GLU A 95 8.97 6.01 24.17
N PHE A 96 9.66 7.03 23.62
CA PHE A 96 9.22 7.68 22.39
C PHE A 96 9.50 6.77 21.19
N GLU A 97 8.43 6.29 20.59
CA GLU A 97 8.43 5.48 19.37
C GLU A 97 7.45 6.09 18.37
N SER A 98 7.44 5.61 17.14
CA SER A 98 6.52 6.08 16.11
C SER A 98 5.78 4.91 15.50
N PHE A 99 4.47 5.09 15.28
CA PHE A 99 3.71 4.21 14.40
C PHE A 99 3.81 4.73 12.96
N HIS A 100 4.19 3.82 12.06
CA HIS A 100 4.41 4.12 10.66
C HIS A 100 3.40 3.37 9.79
N VAL A 101 2.82 4.12 8.85
CA VAL A 101 1.91 3.62 7.84
C VAL A 101 2.49 3.93 6.48
N TYR A 102 2.66 2.91 5.64
CA TYR A 102 3.11 3.06 4.27
C TYR A 102 2.03 2.65 3.29
N PHE A 103 1.89 3.43 2.22
CA PHE A 103 1.20 3.04 0.99
C PHE A 103 2.25 2.94 -0.12
N ASP A 104 2.50 1.72 -0.57
CA ASP A 104 3.65 1.36 -1.40
C ASP A 104 4.96 1.88 -0.76
N GLN A 105 5.69 2.78 -1.41
CA GLN A 105 6.92 3.38 -0.87
C GLN A 105 6.69 4.59 0.04
N ASN A 106 5.47 5.12 0.10
CA ASN A 106 5.19 6.44 0.67
C ASN A 106 4.81 6.32 2.14
N LEU A 107 5.67 6.85 3.00
CA LEU A 107 5.40 7.01 4.43
C LEU A 107 4.34 8.11 4.63
N GLN A 108 3.25 7.75 5.29
CA GLN A 108 2.23 8.69 5.74
C GLN A 108 2.73 9.43 7.00
N PRO A 109 2.15 10.59 7.38
CA PRO A 109 2.59 11.31 8.58
C PRO A 109 2.61 10.44 9.83
N ASP A 110 3.76 10.41 10.51
CA ASP A 110 3.99 9.55 11.67
C ASP A 110 3.09 9.94 12.85
N LEU A 111 2.62 8.92 13.57
CA LEU A 111 2.07 9.11 14.91
C LEU A 111 3.19 8.90 15.93
N LEU A 112 3.58 9.96 16.62
CA LEU A 112 4.47 9.85 17.78
C LEU A 112 3.72 9.17 18.95
N LEU A 113 4.28 8.07 19.42
CA LEU A 113 3.82 7.32 20.57
C LEU A 113 4.44 7.93 21.82
N VAL A 114 3.58 8.31 22.76
CA VAL A 114 3.99 8.92 24.02
C VAL A 114 3.44 8.11 25.17
N LYS A 115 4.21 8.05 26.26
CA LYS A 115 3.82 7.38 27.49
C LYS A 115 2.48 7.93 27.98
N ASN A 116 1.54 7.03 28.27
CA ASN A 116 0.31 7.33 28.97
C ASN A 116 0.38 6.75 30.39
N GLN A 117 -0.36 7.32 31.34
CA GLN A 117 -0.37 6.87 32.74
C GLN A 117 -1.79 6.54 33.26
N ASN A 118 -2.84 6.82 32.48
CA ASN A 118 -4.20 6.90 33.04
C ASN A 118 -5.22 5.96 32.38
N HIS A 119 -4.81 5.05 31.51
CA HIS A 119 -5.73 4.15 30.85
C HIS A 119 -5.12 2.75 30.72
N LEU A 120 -5.67 1.78 31.44
CA LEU A 120 -5.18 0.40 31.44
C LEU A 120 -6.23 -0.44 30.72
N MET A 121 -6.05 -0.62 29.42
CA MET A 121 -6.95 -1.37 28.55
C MET A 121 -6.49 -2.82 28.42
N CYS A 122 -5.18 -3.05 28.37
CA CYS A 122 -4.53 -4.31 28.13
C CYS A 122 -3.11 -4.29 28.73
N GLY A 123 -2.52 -5.46 28.96
CA GLY A 123 -1.11 -5.53 29.38
C GLY A 123 -0.86 -5.22 30.84
N GLU A 124 0.22 -4.50 31.12
CA GLU A 124 0.71 -4.24 32.48
C GLU A 124 -0.09 -3.15 33.19
N GLU A 125 -0.48 -3.37 34.44
CA GLU A 125 -1.36 -2.46 35.18
C GLU A 125 -0.70 -1.13 35.61
N THR A 126 0.53 -0.84 35.18
CA THR A 126 1.30 0.34 35.61
C THR A 126 1.71 1.28 34.48
N VAL A 127 1.49 0.88 33.23
CA VAL A 127 1.80 1.69 32.05
C VAL A 127 0.52 1.88 31.27
N GLY A 128 0.21 3.13 30.92
CA GLY A 128 -1.04 3.42 30.25
C GLY A 128 -1.00 3.12 28.75
N ASP A 129 -2.12 2.66 28.25
CA ASP A 129 -2.43 2.42 26.85
C ASP A 129 -3.10 3.63 26.21
N LYS A 130 -3.11 3.67 24.88
CA LYS A 130 -3.85 4.68 24.15
C LYS A 130 -4.30 4.14 22.79
N CYS A 131 -5.58 4.32 22.50
CA CYS A 131 -6.12 4.13 21.15
C CYS A 131 -6.36 5.48 20.48
N THR A 132 -5.97 5.59 19.22
CA THR A 132 -6.09 6.80 18.41
C THR A 132 -6.69 6.43 17.06
N ILE A 133 -7.73 7.16 16.66
CA ILE A 133 -8.26 7.06 15.29
C ILE A 133 -7.36 7.87 14.36
N LEU A 134 -6.88 7.21 13.33
CA LEU A 134 -5.98 7.75 12.33
C LEU A 134 -6.70 7.80 10.98
N ASN A 135 -6.47 8.86 10.22
CA ASN A 135 -7.02 9.06 8.89
C ASN A 135 -5.91 9.55 7.95
N TYR A 136 -5.57 8.72 6.97
CA TYR A 136 -4.53 8.97 6.00
C TYR A 136 -5.14 9.08 4.61
N THR A 137 -4.74 10.09 3.85
CA THR A 137 -5.21 10.31 2.47
C THR A 137 -4.02 10.59 1.57
N GLN A 138 -3.95 9.89 0.43
CA GLN A 138 -2.88 10.03 -0.54
C GLN A 138 -3.43 10.08 -1.96
N VAL A 139 -2.85 10.95 -2.81
CA VAL A 139 -3.02 10.85 -4.26
C VAL A 139 -2.42 9.53 -4.73
N HIS A 140 -3.24 8.71 -5.37
CA HIS A 140 -2.87 7.36 -5.76
C HIS A 140 -3.76 6.93 -6.95
N SER A 141 -3.16 6.34 -7.98
CA SER A 141 -3.89 5.94 -9.20
C SER A 141 -3.58 4.53 -9.69
N SER A 142 -2.69 3.85 -8.99
CA SER A 142 -2.26 2.52 -9.40
C SER A 142 -3.31 1.44 -9.13
N PRO A 143 -3.37 0.35 -9.92
CA PRO A 143 -4.44 -0.65 -9.85
C PRO A 143 -4.39 -1.56 -8.61
N THR A 144 -3.38 -1.40 -7.76
CA THR A 144 -3.25 -2.10 -6.48
C THR A 144 -2.69 -1.12 -5.45
N VAL A 145 -2.70 -1.45 -4.17
CA VAL A 145 -1.85 -0.78 -3.17
C VAL A 145 -1.28 -1.82 -2.23
N VAL A 146 -0.01 -1.66 -1.83
CA VAL A 146 0.57 -2.40 -0.71
C VAL A 146 0.56 -1.53 0.53
N ILE A 147 -0.19 -1.95 1.55
CA ILE A 147 -0.24 -1.27 2.84
C ILE A 147 0.70 -1.99 3.80
N VAL A 148 1.56 -1.23 4.49
CA VAL A 148 2.46 -1.75 5.53
C VAL A 148 2.28 -0.92 6.80
N LEU A 149 1.98 -1.60 7.90
CA LEU A 149 1.86 -1.02 9.24
C LEU A 149 2.97 -1.59 10.12
N THR A 150 3.71 -0.72 10.79
CA THR A 150 4.80 -1.12 11.69
C THR A 150 5.09 -0.03 12.72
N THR A 151 5.98 -0.31 13.66
CA THR A 151 6.43 0.68 14.66
C THR A 151 7.95 0.77 14.63
N SER A 152 8.49 1.97 14.86
CA SER A 152 9.88 2.10 15.26
C SER A 152 10.03 1.71 16.72
N GLY A 153 11.20 1.24 17.13
CA GLY A 153 11.39 0.86 18.53
C GLY A 153 12.46 -0.19 18.76
N GLY A 154 12.54 -0.62 20.01
CA GLY A 154 13.48 -1.66 20.42
C GLY A 154 13.08 -2.50 21.63
N LYS A 155 11.91 -2.26 22.23
CA LYS A 155 11.45 -3.01 23.40
C LYS A 155 10.76 -4.31 23.00
N PRO A 156 10.88 -5.38 23.80
CA PRO A 156 10.15 -6.61 23.55
C PRO A 156 8.63 -6.40 23.66
N VAL A 157 7.86 -7.26 23.01
CA VAL A 157 6.38 -7.20 23.00
C VAL A 157 5.75 -7.18 24.40
N SER A 158 6.38 -7.79 25.41
CA SER A 158 5.90 -7.78 26.80
C SER A 158 6.03 -6.43 27.51
N GLN A 159 6.79 -5.51 26.94
CA GLN A 159 6.97 -4.17 27.49
C GLN A 159 6.40 -3.08 26.59
N GLN A 160 6.24 -3.34 25.30
CA GLN A 160 5.67 -2.40 24.36
C GLN A 160 5.02 -3.17 23.22
N SER A 161 3.70 -3.05 23.14
CA SER A 161 2.88 -3.75 22.18
C SER A 161 1.97 -2.80 21.42
N TRP A 162 1.43 -3.26 20.31
CA TRP A 162 0.43 -2.51 19.57
C TRP A 162 -0.60 -3.42 18.92
N GLY A 163 -1.76 -2.85 18.60
CA GLY A 163 -2.81 -3.51 17.86
C GLY A 163 -3.63 -2.52 17.05
N ILE A 164 -4.43 -3.04 16.13
CA ILE A 164 -5.32 -2.24 15.27
C ILE A 164 -6.74 -2.81 15.29
N ARG A 165 -7.69 -1.96 14.98
CA ARG A 165 -9.08 -2.33 14.70
C ARG A 165 -9.76 -1.26 13.85
N ASP A 166 -11.01 -1.53 13.46
CA ASP A 166 -11.86 -0.58 12.75
C ASP A 166 -11.16 0.01 11.50
N VAL A 167 -10.59 -0.87 10.67
CA VAL A 167 -9.85 -0.47 9.47
C VAL A 167 -10.80 -0.32 8.29
N TYR A 168 -10.81 0.84 7.66
CA TYR A 168 -11.60 1.14 6.47
C TYR A 168 -10.69 1.72 5.39
N ILE A 169 -10.85 1.22 4.17
CA ILE A 169 -10.08 1.67 3.01
C ILE A 169 -11.06 2.13 1.94
N TYR A 170 -10.89 3.37 1.50
CA TYR A 170 -11.73 4.05 0.52
C TYR A 170 -10.90 4.50 -0.66
N VAL A 171 -11.53 4.64 -1.81
CA VAL A 171 -10.97 5.35 -2.96
C VAL A 171 -11.95 6.37 -3.51
N GLU A 172 -11.42 7.46 -4.05
CA GLU A 172 -12.17 8.38 -4.90
C GLU A 172 -12.04 7.91 -6.36
N LYS A 173 -13.10 7.31 -6.89
CA LYS A 173 -13.08 6.65 -8.21
C LYS A 173 -12.87 7.66 -9.34
N CYS A 174 -12.31 7.16 -10.44
CA CYS A 174 -12.36 7.87 -11.70
C CYS A 174 -13.79 7.93 -12.25
N PRO A 175 -14.10 8.92 -13.12
CA PRO A 175 -15.33 8.88 -13.91
C PRO A 175 -15.46 7.58 -14.71
N ASP A 176 -16.69 7.12 -14.94
CA ASP A 176 -16.95 5.88 -15.66
C ASP A 176 -16.28 5.88 -17.04
N GLY A 177 -15.62 4.76 -17.37
CA GLY A 177 -14.85 4.58 -18.60
C GLY A 177 -13.39 5.04 -18.53
N CYS A 178 -13.01 5.84 -17.53
CA CYS A 178 -11.61 6.21 -17.32
C CYS A 178 -10.80 5.02 -16.76
N LEU A 179 -9.64 4.76 -17.35
CA LEU A 179 -8.66 3.81 -16.78
C LEU A 179 -7.68 4.48 -15.82
N LEU A 180 -7.35 5.74 -16.09
CA LEU A 180 -6.44 6.57 -15.31
C LEU A 180 -7.02 7.97 -15.26
N CYS A 181 -6.99 8.61 -14.09
CA CYS A 181 -7.48 9.97 -13.91
C CYS A 181 -6.70 10.68 -12.81
N LYS A 182 -6.78 12.00 -12.82
CA LYS A 182 -6.36 12.89 -11.73
C LYS A 182 -7.58 13.47 -11.05
N ALA A 183 -7.38 14.04 -9.86
CA ALA A 183 -8.41 14.82 -9.16
C ALA A 183 -8.97 15.97 -10.01
N THR A 184 -8.26 16.39 -11.07
CA THR A 184 -8.68 17.44 -12.00
C THR A 184 -9.45 16.94 -13.23
N ASP A 185 -9.56 15.62 -13.42
CA ASP A 185 -10.16 15.04 -14.62
C ASP A 185 -11.66 14.84 -14.38
N TYR A 186 -12.40 15.96 -14.33
CA TYR A 186 -13.81 15.98 -13.94
C TYR A 186 -14.76 15.52 -15.07
N LEU A 187 -14.26 15.43 -16.31
CA LEU A 187 -15.04 15.05 -17.49
C LEU A 187 -14.42 13.81 -18.15
N THR A 188 -15.26 12.82 -18.48
CA THR A 188 -14.85 11.55 -19.10
C THR A 188 -13.95 11.72 -20.33
N ILE A 189 -14.16 12.75 -21.15
CA ILE A 189 -13.35 12.99 -22.36
C ILE A 189 -11.86 13.23 -22.05
N GLN A 190 -11.52 13.75 -20.86
CA GLN A 190 -10.14 14.13 -20.53
C GLN A 190 -9.26 12.93 -20.12
N CYS A 191 -9.86 11.81 -19.74
CA CYS A 191 -9.15 10.60 -19.29
C CYS A 191 -9.13 9.46 -20.33
N LEU A 192 -10.02 9.51 -21.34
CA LEU A 192 -10.25 8.44 -22.32
C LEU A 192 -9.13 8.27 -23.37
N VAL A 193 -8.00 8.93 -23.18
CA VAL A 193 -6.86 8.88 -24.12
C VAL A 193 -5.99 7.65 -23.96
N TRP A 194 -6.19 6.87 -22.89
CA TRP A 194 -5.41 5.67 -22.59
C TRP A 194 -6.21 4.41 -22.87
N SER A 195 -5.59 3.46 -23.56
CA SER A 195 -6.08 2.09 -23.70
C SER A 195 -5.06 1.10 -23.14
N VAL A 196 -5.53 0.05 -22.48
CA VAL A 196 -4.64 -1.03 -22.04
C VAL A 196 -4.12 -1.78 -23.27
N LEU A 197 -2.81 -1.71 -23.49
CA LEU A 197 -2.15 -2.53 -24.50
C LEU A 197 -1.89 -3.95 -23.98
N TYR A 198 -1.37 -4.07 -22.75
CA TYR A 198 -0.96 -5.34 -22.16
C TYR A 198 -0.96 -5.26 -20.63
N ARG A 199 -1.15 -6.41 -19.96
CA ARG A 199 -1.07 -6.57 -18.50
C ARG A 199 -0.38 -7.90 -18.19
N SER A 200 0.50 -7.88 -17.20
CA SER A 200 1.18 -9.06 -16.67
C SER A 200 1.17 -8.99 -15.15
N TRP A 201 1.17 -10.15 -14.49
CA TRP A 201 1.38 -10.28 -13.04
C TRP A 201 0.46 -9.37 -12.20
N THR A 202 -0.79 -9.22 -12.61
CA THR A 202 -1.80 -8.43 -11.87
C THR A 202 -2.57 -9.26 -10.83
N GLN A 203 -2.27 -10.55 -10.72
CA GLN A 203 -2.91 -11.48 -9.80
C GLN A 203 -2.31 -11.32 -8.40
N LEU A 204 -3.16 -11.41 -7.37
CA LEU A 204 -2.71 -11.35 -5.96
C LEU A 204 -2.24 -12.71 -5.43
N ASN A 205 -2.58 -13.80 -6.11
CA ASN A 205 -2.19 -15.14 -5.71
C ASN A 205 -0.92 -15.57 -6.46
N ILE A 206 0.14 -15.89 -5.71
CA ILE A 206 1.42 -16.35 -6.24
C ILE A 206 1.30 -17.52 -7.23
N ASN A 207 0.37 -18.44 -7.00
CA ASN A 207 0.19 -19.62 -7.86
C ASN A 207 -0.43 -19.29 -9.23
N GLN A 208 -0.83 -18.03 -9.45
CA GLN A 208 -1.38 -17.54 -10.70
C GLN A 208 -0.40 -16.64 -11.47
N ILE A 209 0.81 -16.42 -10.92
CA ILE A 209 1.86 -15.62 -11.55
C ILE A 209 2.82 -16.58 -12.26
N SER A 210 2.91 -16.45 -13.58
CA SER A 210 3.79 -17.23 -14.44
C SER A 210 4.77 -16.33 -15.19
N SER A 211 5.54 -16.84 -16.15
CA SER A 211 6.37 -15.97 -17.01
C SER A 211 5.54 -15.05 -17.90
N ASP A 212 4.25 -15.34 -18.16
CA ASP A 212 3.36 -14.54 -19.00
C ASP A 212 3.94 -14.24 -20.40
N GLY A 213 4.83 -15.11 -20.88
CA GLY A 213 5.55 -14.98 -22.14
C GLY A 213 6.81 -14.11 -22.08
N TRP A 214 7.15 -13.51 -20.93
CA TRP A 214 8.41 -12.80 -20.75
C TRP A 214 9.58 -13.76 -20.71
N ASN A 215 10.69 -13.35 -21.34
CA ASN A 215 11.96 -14.05 -21.26
C ASN A 215 12.72 -13.59 -20.02
N VAL A 216 13.25 -14.54 -19.26
CA VAL A 216 14.11 -14.27 -18.09
C VAL A 216 15.50 -14.81 -18.39
N ASN A 217 16.46 -13.90 -18.56
CA ASN A 217 17.87 -14.24 -18.73
C ASN A 217 18.61 -14.03 -17.40
N LEU A 218 19.51 -14.96 -17.06
CA LEU A 218 20.29 -14.94 -15.81
C LEU A 218 19.41 -14.80 -14.54
N GLY A 219 18.24 -15.47 -14.53
CA GLY A 219 17.32 -15.49 -13.41
C GLY A 219 16.33 -16.66 -13.49
N ILE A 220 15.44 -16.77 -12.50
CA ILE A 220 14.43 -17.81 -12.40
C ILE A 220 13.05 -17.19 -12.63
N ALA A 221 12.31 -17.73 -13.60
CA ALA A 221 10.99 -17.26 -14.02
C ALA A 221 9.86 -17.79 -13.12
N GLU A 222 9.94 -17.48 -11.83
CA GLU A 222 8.98 -17.93 -10.82
C GLU A 222 8.53 -16.78 -9.92
N ALA A 223 7.32 -16.89 -9.38
CA ALA A 223 6.76 -15.91 -8.47
C ALA A 223 7.21 -16.11 -7.02
N THR A 224 7.24 -15.05 -6.21
CA THR A 224 7.53 -15.05 -4.77
C THR A 224 6.44 -14.33 -4.01
N GLN A 225 6.06 -14.90 -2.85
CA GLN A 225 5.21 -14.24 -1.88
C GLN A 225 6.09 -13.44 -0.92
N CYS A 226 5.84 -12.14 -0.81
CA CYS A 226 6.51 -11.24 0.12
C CYS A 226 5.47 -10.51 0.96
N GLY A 227 5.27 -10.94 2.21
CA GLY A 227 4.13 -10.48 3.00
C GLY A 227 2.82 -10.84 2.31
N SER A 228 1.93 -9.86 2.16
CA SER A 228 0.68 -10.00 1.40
C SER A 228 0.83 -9.86 -0.13
N THR A 229 2.02 -9.47 -0.62
CA THR A 229 2.23 -9.19 -2.04
C THR A 229 2.82 -10.40 -2.78
N ALA A 230 2.17 -10.84 -3.85
CA ALA A 230 2.75 -11.79 -4.80
C ALA A 230 3.44 -11.02 -5.94
N LEU A 231 4.68 -11.38 -6.27
CA LEU A 231 5.45 -10.76 -7.36
C LEU A 231 6.14 -11.81 -8.23
N PHE A 232 6.37 -11.49 -9.51
CA PHE A 232 7.25 -12.26 -10.36
C PHE A 232 8.72 -11.98 -10.00
N GLY A 233 9.54 -13.03 -9.83
CA GLY A 233 10.93 -12.93 -9.40
C GLY A 233 11.09 -12.86 -7.87
N GLY A 234 12.01 -12.02 -7.40
CA GLY A 234 12.30 -11.79 -5.99
C GLY A 234 13.54 -12.50 -5.44
N TYR A 235 13.61 -12.66 -4.12
CA TYR A 235 14.75 -13.26 -3.42
C TYR A 235 15.13 -14.63 -3.99
N LEU A 236 16.44 -14.83 -4.25
CA LEU A 236 17.03 -16.02 -4.89
C LEU A 236 16.56 -16.32 -6.32
N LYS A 237 15.76 -15.45 -6.95
CA LYS A 237 15.21 -15.67 -8.30
C LYS A 237 15.66 -14.63 -9.31
N THR A 238 15.57 -13.34 -8.97
CA THR A 238 15.93 -12.23 -9.87
C THR A 238 16.87 -11.28 -9.14
N GLY A 239 18.15 -11.29 -9.51
CA GLY A 239 19.22 -10.56 -8.84
C GLY A 239 20.02 -9.69 -9.80
N ALA A 240 21.25 -9.32 -9.39
CA ALA A 240 22.13 -8.53 -10.23
C ALA A 240 22.42 -9.25 -11.57
N GLY A 241 22.25 -8.53 -12.69
CA GLY A 241 22.45 -9.06 -14.04
C GLY A 241 21.25 -9.82 -14.63
N THR A 242 20.19 -10.08 -13.85
CA THR A 242 18.95 -10.63 -14.40
C THR A 242 18.30 -9.63 -15.35
N VAL A 243 17.87 -10.11 -16.52
CA VAL A 243 17.12 -9.32 -17.51
C VAL A 243 15.78 -10.01 -17.74
N ILE A 244 14.70 -9.25 -17.57
CA ILE A 244 13.33 -9.67 -17.87
C ILE A 244 12.87 -8.87 -19.09
N SER A 245 12.59 -9.53 -20.20
CA SER A 245 12.31 -8.86 -21.48
C SER A 245 11.16 -9.50 -22.25
N GLN A 246 10.45 -8.66 -23.00
CA GLN A 246 9.35 -9.04 -23.88
C GLN A 246 9.34 -8.09 -25.07
N SER A 247 8.95 -8.61 -26.24
CA SER A 247 8.76 -7.79 -27.44
C SER A 247 7.28 -7.72 -27.80
N PHE A 248 6.77 -6.51 -27.97
CA PHE A 248 5.40 -6.27 -28.41
C PHE A 248 5.42 -5.84 -29.88
N ILE A 249 4.88 -6.70 -30.76
CA ILE A 249 4.78 -6.43 -32.19
C ILE A 249 3.35 -6.03 -32.57
N ASN A 250 3.20 -5.29 -33.67
CA ASN A 250 1.90 -4.83 -34.18
C ASN A 250 1.09 -4.00 -33.18
N ILE A 251 1.76 -3.21 -32.35
CA ILE A 251 1.11 -2.25 -31.46
C ILE A 251 0.34 -1.22 -32.31
N PRO A 252 -0.93 -0.89 -31.98
CA PRO A 252 -1.70 0.12 -32.72
C PRO A 252 -0.96 1.45 -32.79
N GLN A 253 -1.24 2.25 -33.83
CA GLN A 253 -0.67 3.59 -33.94
C GLN A 253 -1.03 4.40 -32.68
N HIS A 254 -0.01 4.97 -32.05
CA HIS A 254 -0.12 5.69 -30.79
C HIS A 254 0.91 6.81 -30.73
N ASP A 255 0.64 7.82 -29.91
CA ASP A 255 1.56 8.96 -29.72
C ASP A 255 2.42 8.82 -28.45
N LYS A 256 1.96 8.02 -27.48
CA LYS A 256 2.59 7.85 -26.17
C LYS A 256 2.40 6.44 -25.63
N LEU A 257 3.40 5.97 -24.90
CA LEU A 257 3.33 4.77 -24.07
C LEU A 257 3.40 5.15 -22.61
N LYS A 258 2.63 4.45 -21.78
CA LYS A 258 2.69 4.53 -20.33
C LYS A 258 2.93 3.13 -19.79
N ILE A 259 3.95 2.99 -18.95
CA ILE A 259 4.32 1.71 -18.33
C ILE A 259 4.24 1.92 -16.82
N GLN A 260 3.42 1.12 -16.15
CA GLN A 260 3.27 1.15 -14.69
C GLN A 260 3.53 -0.24 -14.14
N PHE A 261 4.32 -0.33 -13.08
CA PHE A 261 4.61 -1.60 -12.42
C PHE A 261 4.94 -1.39 -10.94
N LEU A 262 4.83 -2.47 -10.18
CA LEU A 262 5.30 -2.55 -8.82
C LEU A 262 6.67 -3.20 -8.83
N TRP A 263 7.67 -2.49 -8.34
CA TRP A 263 9.02 -3.04 -8.11
C TRP A 263 9.19 -3.40 -6.64
N MET A 264 9.95 -4.45 -6.35
CA MET A 264 10.33 -4.80 -4.98
C MET A 264 11.84 -4.80 -4.84
N LYS A 265 12.33 -4.01 -3.89
CA LYS A 265 13.70 -4.11 -3.38
C LYS A 265 13.71 -5.03 -2.17
N THR A 266 14.52 -6.08 -2.24
CA THR A 266 14.85 -6.95 -1.09
C THR A 266 16.34 -7.02 -0.90
N ASP A 267 16.76 -7.38 0.30
CA ASP A 267 18.15 -7.64 0.65
C ASP A 267 19.08 -6.44 0.39
N PHE A 268 20.33 -6.75 0.11
CA PHE A 268 21.42 -5.80 0.11
C PHE A 268 21.56 -5.09 -1.23
N TRP A 269 21.43 -3.77 -1.20
CA TRP A 269 21.70 -2.89 -2.34
C TRP A 269 22.73 -1.84 -1.94
N GLN A 270 23.76 -1.66 -2.76
CA GLN A 270 24.82 -0.65 -2.56
C GLN A 270 24.92 0.26 -3.78
N SER A 271 23.93 1.11 -3.98
CA SER A 271 23.87 2.02 -5.14
C SER A 271 23.78 1.31 -6.50
N ASN A 272 23.47 0.00 -6.49
CA ASN A 272 23.09 -0.73 -7.69
C ASN A 272 21.76 -0.18 -8.22
N GLN A 273 21.61 -0.19 -9.54
CA GLN A 273 20.44 0.39 -10.20
C GLN A 273 19.53 -0.71 -10.73
N ALA A 274 18.24 -0.55 -10.48
CA ALA A 274 17.21 -1.16 -11.31
C ALA A 274 16.98 -0.24 -12.53
N GLN A 275 16.81 -0.82 -13.70
CA GLN A 275 16.69 -0.10 -14.97
C GLN A 275 15.56 -0.69 -15.80
N MET A 276 14.90 0.17 -16.59
CA MET A 276 13.94 -0.22 -17.62
C MET A 276 14.33 0.46 -18.92
N LEU A 277 14.47 -0.34 -19.96
CA LEU A 277 14.74 0.12 -21.32
C LEU A 277 13.52 -0.19 -22.19
N VAL A 278 13.23 0.71 -23.13
CA VAL A 278 12.23 0.52 -24.19
C VAL A 278 12.93 0.79 -25.50
N ASP A 279 12.98 -0.19 -26.40
CA ASP A 279 13.71 -0.10 -27.66
C ASP A 279 15.15 0.41 -27.50
N ASP A 280 15.87 -0.17 -26.53
CA ASP A 280 17.23 0.19 -26.10
C ASP A 280 17.41 1.58 -25.46
N ASP A 281 16.36 2.40 -25.38
CA ASP A 281 16.38 3.68 -24.67
C ASP A 281 16.09 3.48 -23.17
N LEU A 282 16.96 4.03 -22.32
CA LEU A 282 16.76 4.02 -20.87
C LEU A 282 15.64 4.99 -20.47
N VAL A 283 14.49 4.44 -20.10
CA VAL A 283 13.29 5.23 -19.76
C VAL A 283 13.03 5.35 -18.25
N TRP A 284 13.60 4.45 -17.45
CA TRP A 284 13.55 4.55 -15.99
C TRP A 284 14.80 3.93 -15.36
N GLN A 285 15.27 4.55 -14.29
CA GLN A 285 16.31 3.99 -13.43
C GLN A 285 16.08 4.38 -11.98
N LYS A 286 16.41 3.47 -11.06
CA LYS A 286 16.39 3.74 -9.62
C LYS A 286 17.58 3.08 -8.95
N ALA A 287 18.42 3.89 -8.31
CA ALA A 287 19.43 3.39 -7.39
C ALA A 287 18.77 3.10 -6.04
N PHE A 288 19.07 1.93 -5.46
CA PHE A 288 18.65 1.57 -4.12
C PHE A 288 19.85 1.48 -3.16
N SER A 289 19.60 1.82 -1.91
CA SER A 289 20.56 1.77 -0.81
C SER A 289 20.20 0.71 0.23
N LYS A 290 21.15 0.40 1.11
CA LYS A 290 20.94 -0.48 2.27
C LYS A 290 19.83 0.07 3.18
N GLY A 291 19.74 1.39 3.32
CA GLY A 291 18.79 2.06 4.21
C GLY A 291 17.38 2.18 3.64
N ASP A 292 17.20 1.98 2.34
CA ASP A 292 15.91 2.13 1.68
C ASP A 292 14.95 1.01 2.09
N GLY A 293 13.73 1.38 2.45
CA GLY A 293 12.63 0.47 2.76
C GLY A 293 11.99 0.74 4.11
N TYR A 294 11.06 -0.14 4.46
CA TYR A 294 10.28 -0.09 5.69
C TYR A 294 11.16 -0.34 6.92
N ASP A 295 10.62 -0.10 8.12
CA ASP A 295 11.40 -0.28 9.35
C ASP A 295 11.75 -1.73 9.67
N TRP A 296 11.02 -2.66 9.06
CA TRP A 296 11.29 -4.08 9.19
C TRP A 296 11.37 -4.81 7.84
N LEU A 297 11.96 -6.01 7.88
CA LEU A 297 12.01 -6.95 6.78
C LEU A 297 10.62 -7.57 6.56
N ILE A 298 10.11 -7.53 5.34
CA ILE A 298 8.90 -8.27 4.96
C ILE A 298 9.29 -9.59 4.27
N CYS A 299 10.35 -9.56 3.47
CA CYS A 299 10.91 -10.72 2.79
C CYS A 299 12.38 -10.51 2.42
N GLY A 300 13.06 -11.61 2.12
CA GLY A 300 14.51 -11.68 2.01
C GLY A 300 15.11 -12.20 3.31
N ASN A 301 16.34 -11.83 3.61
CA ASN A 301 17.08 -12.39 4.73
C ASN A 301 17.33 -11.37 5.86
N GLN A 302 17.90 -10.20 5.55
CA GLN A 302 18.48 -9.33 6.61
C GLN A 302 18.32 -7.83 6.41
N PHE A 303 17.76 -7.37 5.30
CA PHE A 303 17.69 -5.95 4.99
C PHE A 303 16.28 -5.51 4.68
N LYS A 304 16.01 -4.24 4.95
CA LYS A 304 14.71 -3.60 4.73
C LYS A 304 14.15 -3.94 3.34
N THR A 305 12.90 -4.38 3.32
CA THR A 305 12.12 -4.56 2.09
C THR A 305 11.50 -3.21 1.69
N GLN A 306 11.34 -2.97 0.39
CA GLN A 306 10.57 -1.84 -0.10
C GLN A 306 9.76 -2.26 -1.33
N PHE A 307 8.47 -1.96 -1.34
CA PHE A 307 7.69 -1.91 -2.57
C PHE A 307 7.72 -0.51 -3.13
N TYR A 308 7.96 -0.38 -4.43
CA TYR A 308 8.14 0.88 -5.12
C TYR A 308 7.25 0.92 -6.36
N ARG A 309 6.32 1.85 -6.38
CA ARG A 309 5.46 2.11 -7.55
C ARG A 309 6.21 2.90 -8.62
N VAL A 310 6.18 2.39 -9.84
CA VAL A 310 6.55 3.16 -11.04
C VAL A 310 5.25 3.49 -11.78
N GLU A 311 5.01 4.79 -12.01
CA GLU A 311 3.81 5.34 -12.64
C GLU A 311 4.11 6.18 -13.89
#